data_AF-A0A531L162-F1
#
_entry.id   AF-A0A531L162-F1
#
_cell.length_a   1.000
_cell.length_b   1.000
_cell.length_c   1.000
_cell.angle_alpha   90.00
_cell.angle_beta   90.00
_cell.angle_gamma   90.00
#
_symmetry.space_group_name_H-M   'P 1'
#
loop_
_entity.id
_entity.type
_entity.pdbx_description
1 polymer ?
#
loop_
_entity_poly.entity_id
_entity_poly.type
_entity_poly.pdbx_seq_one_letter_code
_entity_poly.pdbx_strand_id
1 'polypeptide(L)'
;MNNRFVSSPDPEADFLRRTPTAAVVTASYAPDLERCRLLCDTIDRYVSGVAHHYILVEHRDVALFRQLENNRRTIVDERDLLPRWLHAFDDPLSLFRRRIWLSLKAMPLRGWHVQQLRRIAIWAHAGEDVLVFCDSDVAFLKPFDCSAFWRDGKVRLFRRDGVLSGDGHEEHRIWSRNAGSALGIEPSEVSTHDYISTLI
;
A
#
# COMPACT_ATOMS: atom_id res chain seq x y z
N MET A 1 -16.90 22.74 -8.04
CA MET A 1 -17.83 22.01 -7.16
C MET A 1 -18.03 20.62 -7.74
N ASN A 2 -17.39 19.61 -7.15
CA ASN A 2 -17.48 18.22 -7.58
C ASN A 2 -18.64 17.56 -6.80
N ASN A 3 -19.80 17.40 -7.44
CA ASN A 3 -21.00 16.79 -6.84
C ASN A 3 -20.92 15.25 -6.81
N ARG A 4 -19.85 14.65 -6.27
CA ARG A 4 -19.71 13.18 -6.22
C ARG A 4 -19.62 12.54 -4.84
N PHE A 5 -19.79 13.31 -3.77
CA PHE A 5 -20.03 12.74 -2.45
C PHE A 5 -21.37 13.26 -1.92
N VAL A 6 -22.42 12.47 -2.13
CA VAL A 6 -23.66 12.59 -1.38
C VAL A 6 -23.53 11.61 -0.22
N SER A 7 -23.46 12.12 1.01
CA SER A 7 -23.58 11.30 2.21
C SER A 7 -25.03 10.81 2.31
N SER A 8 -25.26 9.54 1.96
CA SER A 8 -26.52 8.85 2.25
C SER A 8 -26.64 8.59 3.76
N PRO A 9 -27.87 8.54 4.33
CA PRO A 9 -28.07 8.34 5.76
C PRO A 9 -27.78 6.88 6.17
N ASP A 10 -27.06 6.75 7.29
CA ASP A 10 -26.67 5.57 8.09
C ASP A 10 -26.60 4.17 7.42
N PRO A 11 -25.38 3.65 7.18
CA PRO A 11 -25.13 2.26 6.83
C PRO A 11 -24.65 1.44 8.04
N GLU A 12 -25.18 1.64 9.25
CA GLU A 12 -24.67 0.94 10.46
C GLU A 12 -25.01 -0.56 10.54
N ALA A 13 -25.83 -1.13 9.65
CA ALA A 13 -26.40 -2.46 9.86
C ALA A 13 -25.95 -3.59 8.90
N ASP A 14 -25.04 -3.36 7.95
CA ASP A 14 -24.77 -4.38 6.92
C ASP A 14 -23.30 -4.66 6.56
N PHE A 15 -22.34 -3.95 7.14
CA PHE A 15 -20.93 -4.02 6.67
C PHE A 15 -20.24 -5.38 6.83
N LEU A 16 -20.78 -6.33 7.60
CA LEU A 16 -20.00 -7.51 8.04
C LEU A 16 -20.81 -8.81 8.10
N ARG A 17 -21.75 -9.02 7.18
CA ARG A 17 -22.42 -10.34 7.03
C ARG A 17 -21.49 -11.45 6.53
N ARG A 18 -20.24 -11.14 6.15
CA ARG A 18 -19.19 -12.10 5.80
C ARG A 18 -17.92 -11.80 6.59
N THR A 19 -17.19 -12.85 6.96
CA THR A 19 -15.85 -12.71 7.54
C THR A 19 -14.96 -11.96 6.55
N PRO A 20 -14.38 -10.82 6.93
CA PRO A 20 -13.52 -10.05 6.05
C PRO A 20 -12.32 -10.86 5.57
N THR A 21 -11.87 -10.63 4.34
CA THR A 21 -10.62 -11.19 3.82
C THR A 21 -9.51 -10.14 3.85
N ALA A 22 -8.29 -10.58 4.16
CA ALA A 22 -7.10 -9.73 4.10
C ALA A 22 -6.17 -10.19 2.98
N ALA A 23 -5.60 -9.25 2.24
CA ALA A 23 -4.46 -9.49 1.38
C ALA A 23 -3.20 -8.84 1.97
N VAL A 24 -2.06 -9.48 1.77
CA VAL A 24 -0.75 -8.85 1.97
C VAL A 24 -0.35 -8.15 0.67
N VAL A 25 0.22 -6.95 0.78
CA VAL A 25 0.72 -6.19 -0.37
C VAL A 25 2.17 -5.81 -0.14
N THR A 26 3.04 -6.18 -1.06
CA THR A 26 4.47 -5.87 -1.03
C THR A 26 4.88 -5.16 -2.29
N ALA A 27 5.44 -3.95 -2.18
CA ALA A 27 6.05 -3.30 -3.33
C ALA A 27 7.55 -3.61 -3.34
N SER A 28 8.05 -4.17 -4.44
CA SER A 28 9.44 -4.63 -4.56
C SER A 28 10.05 -4.24 -5.92
N TYR A 29 11.33 -4.53 -6.09
CA TYR A 29 12.14 -4.25 -7.29
C TYR A 29 13.34 -5.20 -7.36
N ALA A 30 13.98 -5.32 -8.52
CA ALA A 30 14.99 -6.37 -8.77
C ALA A 30 16.10 -6.52 -7.70
N PRO A 31 16.76 -5.45 -7.20
CA PRO A 31 17.72 -5.52 -6.10
C PRO A 31 17.22 -6.14 -4.79
N ASP A 32 15.91 -6.18 -4.57
CA ASP A 32 15.26 -6.73 -3.39
C ASP A 32 14.64 -8.12 -3.62
N LEU A 33 14.90 -8.75 -4.77
CA LEU A 33 14.32 -10.05 -5.11
C LEU A 33 14.54 -11.09 -4.01
N GLU A 34 15.78 -11.25 -3.52
CA GLU A 34 16.10 -12.27 -2.51
C GLU A 34 15.47 -11.96 -1.15
N ARG A 35 15.36 -10.68 -0.78
CA ARG A 35 14.64 -10.27 0.44
C ARG A 35 13.15 -10.58 0.31
N CYS A 36 12.57 -10.25 -0.84
CA CYS A 36 11.17 -10.52 -1.14
C CYS A 36 10.87 -12.02 -1.20
N ARG A 37 11.78 -12.84 -1.74
CA ARG A 37 11.69 -14.30 -1.69
C ARG A 37 11.65 -14.80 -0.24
N LEU A 38 12.54 -14.31 0.62
CA LEU A 38 12.52 -14.66 2.05
C LEU A 38 11.20 -14.25 2.72
N LEU A 39 10.69 -13.04 2.45
CA LEU A 39 9.37 -12.62 2.92
C LEU A 39 8.30 -13.62 2.49
N CYS A 40 8.28 -13.98 1.21
CA CYS A 40 7.32 -14.94 0.68
C CYS A 40 7.39 -16.30 1.39
N ASP A 41 8.59 -16.85 1.55
CA ASP A 41 8.81 -18.13 2.23
C ASP A 41 8.32 -18.10 3.68
N THR A 42 8.53 -16.97 4.37
CA THR A 42 8.06 -16.80 5.75
C THR A 42 6.57 -16.53 5.85
N ILE A 43 5.95 -15.83 4.88
CA ILE A 43 4.49 -15.72 4.77
C ILE A 43 3.88 -17.11 4.61
N ASP A 44 4.36 -17.90 3.64
CA ASP A 44 3.82 -19.23 3.36
C ASP A 44 3.93 -20.18 4.57
N ARG A 45 4.98 -20.02 5.39
CA ARG A 45 5.23 -20.86 6.57
C ARG A 45 4.50 -20.39 7.83
N TYR A 46 4.45 -19.08 8.07
CA TYR A 46 4.06 -18.54 9.37
C TYR A 46 2.77 -17.73 9.35
N VAL A 47 2.27 -17.31 8.19
CA VAL A 47 1.09 -16.45 8.10
C VAL A 47 -0.14 -17.29 7.74
N SER A 48 -1.19 -17.11 8.54
CA SER A 48 -2.52 -17.70 8.34
C SER A 48 -3.57 -16.59 8.19
N GLY A 49 -4.75 -16.93 7.70
CA GLY A 49 -5.84 -15.96 7.49
C GLY A 49 -5.65 -14.96 6.35
N VAL A 50 -4.47 -14.91 5.71
CA VAL A 50 -4.23 -14.12 4.49
C VAL A 50 -4.90 -14.78 3.30
N ALA A 51 -5.81 -14.11 2.61
CA ALA A 51 -6.45 -14.64 1.41
C ALA A 51 -5.47 -14.70 0.23
N HIS A 52 -4.73 -13.60 0.00
CA HIS A 52 -3.84 -13.43 -1.14
C HIS A 52 -2.61 -12.57 -0.83
N HIS A 53 -1.55 -12.69 -1.62
CA HIS A 53 -0.35 -11.84 -1.55
C HIS A 53 -0.09 -11.17 -2.91
N TYR A 54 -0.20 -9.85 -2.97
CA TYR A 54 0.14 -9.07 -4.16
C TYR A 54 1.55 -8.51 -4.06
N ILE A 55 2.37 -8.78 -5.08
CA ILE A 55 3.71 -8.20 -5.19
C ILE A 55 3.72 -7.20 -6.35
N LEU A 56 3.86 -5.92 -6.02
CA LEU A 56 3.78 -4.81 -6.97
C LEU A 56 5.19 -4.48 -7.47
N VAL A 57 5.42 -4.64 -8.76
CA VAL A 57 6.75 -4.40 -9.35
C VAL A 57 6.66 -3.53 -10.59
N GLU A 58 7.78 -2.92 -10.94
CA GLU A 58 7.90 -2.25 -12.23
C GLU A 58 7.82 -3.27 -13.38
N HIS A 59 7.28 -2.87 -14.53
CA HIS A 59 7.13 -3.76 -15.69
C HIS A 59 8.41 -4.56 -16.03
N ARG A 60 9.57 -3.91 -16.04
CA ARG A 60 10.85 -4.55 -16.39
C ARG A 60 11.23 -5.69 -15.44
N ASP A 61 10.75 -5.64 -14.20
CA ASP A 61 11.05 -6.63 -13.16
C ASP A 61 9.99 -7.75 -13.11
N VAL A 62 8.85 -7.62 -13.82
CA VAL A 62 7.76 -8.63 -13.79
C VAL A 62 8.27 -10.02 -14.14
N ALA A 63 9.03 -10.15 -15.23
CA ALA A 63 9.57 -11.45 -15.65
C ALA A 63 10.48 -12.08 -14.58
N LEU A 64 11.26 -11.25 -13.88
CA LEU A 64 12.12 -11.69 -12.79
C LEU A 64 11.29 -12.16 -11.59
N PHE A 65 10.21 -11.47 -11.25
CA PHE A 65 9.40 -11.78 -10.07
C PHE A 65 8.38 -12.90 -10.28
N ARG A 66 7.99 -13.22 -11.53
CA ARG A 66 7.01 -14.29 -11.83
C ARG A 66 7.36 -15.66 -11.23
N GLN A 67 8.65 -15.92 -10.98
CA GLN A 67 9.08 -17.13 -10.28
C GLN A 67 8.56 -17.25 -8.84
N LEU A 68 8.06 -16.15 -8.26
CA LEU A 68 7.46 -16.09 -6.94
C LEU A 68 5.93 -16.25 -6.99
N GLU A 69 5.30 -16.45 -8.16
CA GLU A 69 3.85 -16.67 -8.23
C GLU A 69 3.46 -18.05 -7.72
N ASN A 70 2.28 -18.13 -7.12
CA ASN A 70 1.62 -19.38 -6.79
C ASN A 70 0.09 -19.18 -6.77
N ASN A 71 -0.67 -20.15 -6.29
CA ASN A 71 -2.14 -20.08 -6.24
C ASN A 71 -2.71 -18.97 -5.32
N ARG A 72 -1.88 -18.36 -4.46
CA ARG A 72 -2.26 -17.31 -3.50
C ARG A 72 -1.34 -16.09 -3.59
N ARG A 73 -0.52 -15.99 -4.65
CA ARG A 73 0.45 -14.92 -4.81
C ARG A 73 0.56 -14.51 -6.27
N THR A 74 0.37 -13.22 -6.54
CA THR A 74 0.35 -12.66 -7.89
C THR A 74 1.34 -11.51 -8.00
N ILE A 75 2.10 -11.49 -9.09
CA ILE A 75 2.92 -10.35 -9.46
C ILE A 75 2.04 -9.36 -10.23
N VAL A 76 1.93 -8.15 -9.71
CA VAL A 76 1.16 -7.07 -10.34
C VAL A 76 2.12 -6.14 -11.05
N ASP A 77 1.95 -6.01 -12.35
CA ASP A 77 2.68 -5.05 -13.19
C ASP A 77 2.20 -3.63 -12.85
N GLU A 78 3.13 -2.70 -12.61
CA GLU A 78 2.78 -1.31 -12.33
C GLU A 78 1.91 -0.67 -13.42
N ARG A 79 1.99 -1.14 -14.67
CA ARG A 79 1.18 -0.60 -15.77
C ARG A 79 -0.31 -0.93 -15.65
N ASP A 80 -0.65 -1.95 -14.86
CA ASP A 80 -2.04 -2.30 -14.54
C ASP A 80 -2.59 -1.45 -13.39
N LEU A 81 -1.72 -0.76 -12.65
CA LEU A 81 -2.06 0.09 -11.51
C LEU A 81 -2.01 1.59 -11.83
N LEU A 82 -0.98 1.99 -12.57
CA LEU A 82 -0.67 3.39 -12.80
C LEU A 82 -1.38 3.93 -14.03
N PRO A 83 -1.73 5.23 -14.06
CA PRO A 83 -2.32 5.83 -15.23
C PRO A 83 -1.42 5.75 -16.45
N ARG A 84 -2.01 5.53 -17.62
CA ARG A 84 -1.31 5.43 -18.93
C ARG A 84 -0.49 6.66 -19.36
N TRP A 85 -0.51 7.75 -18.60
CA TRP A 85 0.29 8.95 -18.87
C TRP A 85 1.55 9.04 -18.00
N LEU A 86 1.78 8.08 -17.11
CA LEU A 86 2.93 7.98 -16.23
C LEU A 86 3.79 6.78 -16.64
N HIS A 87 5.03 7.01 -17.06
CA HIS A 87 5.89 5.95 -17.61
C HIS A 87 7.29 5.99 -17.03
N ALA A 88 7.85 4.80 -16.77
CA ALA A 88 9.21 4.62 -16.28
C ALA A 88 10.24 4.76 -17.42
N PHE A 89 11.35 5.44 -17.12
CA PHE A 89 12.51 5.60 -17.99
C PHE A 89 13.80 5.43 -17.18
N ASP A 90 14.88 5.03 -17.86
CA ASP A 90 16.22 5.09 -17.29
C ASP A 90 16.70 6.54 -17.28
N ASP A 91 17.05 7.05 -16.10
CA ASP A 91 17.43 8.44 -15.92
C ASP A 91 18.85 8.71 -16.46
N PRO A 92 19.01 9.49 -17.55
CA PRO A 92 20.32 9.81 -18.11
C PRO A 92 21.21 10.58 -17.14
N LEU A 93 20.61 11.42 -16.27
CA LEU A 93 21.31 12.20 -15.26
C LEU A 93 21.88 11.32 -14.13
N SER A 94 21.42 10.07 -14.04
CA SER A 94 21.93 9.06 -13.11
C SER A 94 22.93 8.10 -13.73
N LEU A 95 23.41 8.38 -14.95
CA LEU A 95 24.15 7.42 -15.78
C LEU A 95 23.33 6.13 -16.01
N PHE A 96 22.01 6.27 -16.18
CA PHE A 96 21.06 5.17 -16.41
C PHE A 96 21.00 4.13 -15.27
N ARG A 97 21.45 4.49 -14.05
CA ARG A 97 21.43 3.58 -12.89
C ARG A 97 20.14 3.65 -12.08
N ARG A 98 19.37 4.73 -12.24
CA ARG A 98 18.12 4.97 -11.52
C ARG A 98 16.96 5.12 -12.48
N ARG A 99 15.77 4.87 -11.95
CA ARG A 99 14.52 5.09 -12.66
C ARG A 99 13.93 6.46 -12.36
N ILE A 100 13.34 7.04 -13.38
CA ILE A 100 12.53 8.25 -13.31
C ILE A 100 11.22 7.98 -14.04
N TRP A 101 10.10 8.43 -13.48
CA TRP A 101 8.81 8.34 -14.13
C TRP A 101 8.44 9.71 -14.67
N LEU A 102 8.23 9.78 -15.98
CA LEU A 102 7.81 11.00 -16.64
C LEU A 102 6.29 11.02 -16.73
N SER A 103 5.73 12.21 -16.53
CA SER A 103 4.30 12.46 -16.55
C SER A 103 3.98 13.63 -17.47
N LEU A 104 2.85 13.54 -18.18
CA LEU A 104 2.27 14.67 -18.92
C LEU A 104 1.46 15.62 -18.02
N LYS A 105 1.25 15.27 -16.75
CA LYS A 105 0.35 15.99 -15.82
C LYS A 105 1.01 16.42 -14.51
N ALA A 106 2.24 15.97 -14.25
CA ALA A 106 2.94 16.18 -12.99
C ALA A 106 4.46 16.29 -13.23
N MET A 107 5.17 16.75 -12.21
CA MET A 107 6.64 16.74 -12.22
C MET A 107 7.18 15.30 -12.30
N PRO A 108 8.40 15.11 -12.85
CA PRO A 108 9.04 13.80 -12.87
C PRO A 108 9.13 13.17 -11.48
N LEU A 109 8.75 11.90 -11.37
CA LEU A 109 8.71 11.16 -10.11
C LEU A 109 9.91 10.23 -9.98
N ARG A 110 10.38 10.03 -8.75
CA ARG A 110 11.39 9.03 -8.40
C ARG A 110 10.72 7.71 -7.96
N GLY A 111 11.47 6.61 -8.00
CA GLY A 111 10.94 5.28 -7.69
C GLY A 111 10.19 5.17 -6.37
N TRP A 112 10.68 5.84 -5.32
CA TRP A 112 10.00 5.86 -4.02
C TRP A 112 8.62 6.53 -4.06
N HIS A 113 8.44 7.59 -4.86
CA HIS A 113 7.13 8.22 -5.05
C HIS A 113 6.16 7.24 -5.72
N VAL A 114 6.63 6.58 -6.78
CA VAL A 114 5.82 5.63 -7.55
C VAL A 114 5.52 4.38 -6.75
N GLN A 115 6.38 3.99 -5.81
CA GLN A 115 6.09 2.95 -4.84
C GLN A 115 4.88 3.31 -3.96
N GLN A 116 4.79 4.56 -3.47
CA GLN A 116 3.61 5.01 -2.72
C GLN A 116 2.36 5.05 -3.60
N LEU A 117 2.46 5.51 -4.86
CA LEU A 117 1.33 5.51 -5.79
C LEU A 117 0.80 4.10 -6.07
N ARG A 118 1.69 3.11 -6.27
CA ARG A 118 1.31 1.70 -6.46
C ARG A 118 0.57 1.15 -5.24
N ARG A 119 1.04 1.47 -4.02
CA ARG A 119 0.38 1.06 -2.77
C ARG A 119 -1.03 1.63 -2.64
N ILE A 120 -1.28 2.84 -3.11
CA ILE A 120 -2.63 3.42 -3.13
C ILE A 120 -3.47 2.79 -4.25
N ALA A 121 -2.90 2.66 -5.45
CA ALA A 121 -3.62 2.21 -6.64
C ALA A 121 -4.05 0.74 -6.59
N ILE A 122 -3.32 -0.12 -5.86
CA ILE A 122 -3.66 -1.55 -5.72
C ILE A 122 -5.07 -1.77 -5.14
N TRP A 123 -5.62 -0.81 -4.39
CA TRP A 123 -6.99 -0.88 -3.87
C TRP A 123 -8.04 -1.07 -4.97
N ALA A 124 -7.82 -0.49 -6.16
CA ALA A 124 -8.74 -0.65 -7.29
C ALA A 124 -8.63 -2.01 -8.00
N HIS A 125 -7.63 -2.83 -7.64
CA HIS A 125 -7.31 -4.10 -8.27
C HIS A 125 -7.50 -5.30 -7.33
N ALA A 126 -7.28 -5.11 -6.03
CA ALA A 126 -7.48 -6.14 -5.02
C ALA A 126 -8.97 -6.44 -4.79
N GLY A 127 -9.30 -7.69 -4.46
CA GLY A 127 -10.67 -8.14 -4.19
C GLY A 127 -10.99 -8.29 -2.70
N GLU A 128 -9.99 -8.11 -1.85
CA GLU A 128 -10.06 -8.31 -0.40
C GLU A 128 -10.49 -7.05 0.35
N ASP A 129 -11.08 -7.24 1.52
CA ASP A 129 -11.63 -6.15 2.33
C ASP A 129 -10.54 -5.32 3.02
N VAL A 130 -9.38 -5.91 3.29
CA VAL A 130 -8.23 -5.23 3.93
C VAL A 130 -6.93 -5.53 3.23
N LEU A 131 -6.13 -4.48 3.05
CA LEU A 131 -4.77 -4.58 2.55
C LEU A 131 -3.78 -4.34 3.68
N VAL A 132 -2.92 -5.33 3.92
CA VAL A 132 -1.84 -5.28 4.90
C VAL A 132 -0.54 -5.07 4.13
N PHE A 133 0.05 -3.88 4.27
CA PHE A 133 1.30 -3.57 3.58
C PHE A 133 2.51 -4.13 4.34
N CYS A 134 3.34 -4.91 3.63
CA CYS A 134 4.61 -5.44 4.11
C CYS A 134 5.74 -4.98 3.21
N ASP A 135 6.79 -4.43 3.82
CA ASP A 135 8.02 -4.12 3.09
C ASP A 135 8.74 -5.41 2.68
N SER A 136 9.49 -5.36 1.57
CA SER A 136 10.18 -6.53 1.00
C SER A 136 11.33 -7.05 1.85
N ASP A 137 11.83 -6.27 2.82
CA ASP A 137 12.94 -6.58 3.71
C ASP A 137 12.52 -7.10 5.08
N VAL A 138 11.23 -7.46 5.23
CA VAL A 138 10.64 -8.02 6.45
C VAL A 138 10.54 -9.55 6.36
N ALA A 139 10.58 -10.23 7.51
CA ALA A 139 10.38 -11.68 7.60
C ALA A 139 9.56 -12.07 8.84
N PHE A 140 8.65 -13.02 8.70
CA PHE A 140 7.89 -13.57 9.83
C PHE A 140 8.69 -14.68 10.52
N LEU A 141 8.90 -14.54 11.84
CA LEU A 141 9.67 -15.50 12.64
C LEU A 141 8.81 -16.37 13.56
N LYS A 142 7.52 -16.05 13.67
CA LYS A 142 6.54 -16.74 14.52
C LYS A 142 5.19 -16.79 13.82
N PRO A 143 4.32 -17.77 14.14
CA PRO A 143 2.97 -17.82 13.62
C PRO A 143 2.23 -16.49 13.81
N PHE A 144 1.62 -15.99 12.74
CA PHE A 144 0.83 -14.78 12.70
C PHE A 144 -0.48 -15.06 11.96
N ASP A 145 -1.60 -14.62 12.52
CA ASP A 145 -2.91 -14.77 11.88
C ASP A 145 -3.44 -13.39 11.52
N CYS A 146 -3.75 -13.16 10.25
CA CYS A 146 -4.39 -11.93 9.78
C CYS A 146 -5.76 -11.70 10.44
N SER A 147 -6.35 -12.71 11.08
CA SER A 147 -7.52 -12.53 11.93
C SER A 147 -7.32 -11.49 13.06
N ALA A 148 -6.07 -11.21 13.44
CA ALA A 148 -5.71 -10.21 14.42
C ALA A 148 -6.13 -8.77 14.04
N PHE A 149 -6.37 -8.50 12.76
CA PHE A 149 -6.83 -7.20 12.26
C PHE A 149 -8.33 -6.97 12.44
N TRP A 150 -9.06 -7.93 12.98
CA TRP A 150 -10.51 -7.78 13.20
C TRP A 150 -10.85 -7.91 14.67
N ARG A 151 -11.85 -7.14 15.11
CA ARG A 151 -12.46 -7.29 16.42
C ARG A 151 -13.89 -6.79 16.37
N ASP A 152 -14.82 -7.59 16.90
CA ASP A 152 -16.25 -7.27 16.92
C ASP A 152 -16.77 -6.92 15.52
N GLY A 153 -16.30 -7.70 14.53
CA GLY A 153 -16.53 -7.52 13.10
C GLY A 153 -15.76 -6.37 12.46
N LYS A 154 -15.23 -5.40 13.21
CA LYS A 154 -14.61 -4.19 12.65
C LYS A 154 -13.12 -4.40 12.36
N VAL A 155 -12.61 -3.70 11.34
CA VAL A 155 -11.18 -3.59 11.07
C VAL A 155 -10.49 -2.76 12.15
N ARG A 156 -9.38 -3.28 12.67
CA ARG A 156 -8.50 -2.60 13.60
C ARG A 156 -7.43 -1.85 12.83
N LEU A 157 -7.43 -0.53 12.95
CA LEU A 157 -6.36 0.32 12.46
C LEU A 157 -5.39 0.66 13.61
N PHE A 158 -4.10 0.70 13.30
CA PHE A 158 -3.08 1.13 14.24
C PHE A 158 -3.26 2.61 14.57
N ARG A 159 -3.04 2.99 15.84
CA ARG A 159 -3.11 4.38 16.31
C ARG A 159 -2.20 4.57 17.51
N ARG A 160 -1.38 5.62 17.49
CA ARG A 160 -0.66 6.17 18.65
C ARG A 160 -1.17 7.56 18.96
N ASP A 161 -1.54 7.78 20.21
CA ASP A 161 -2.17 9.03 20.61
C ASP A 161 -1.17 10.16 20.87
N GLY A 162 -1.42 11.32 20.27
CA GLY A 162 -0.72 12.57 20.57
C GLY A 162 0.76 12.63 20.14
N VAL A 163 1.31 11.60 19.49
CA VAL A 163 2.72 11.54 19.11
C VAL A 163 3.13 12.71 18.20
N LEU A 164 2.22 13.19 17.37
CA LEU A 164 2.49 14.26 16.38
C LEU A 164 2.09 15.65 16.89
N SER A 165 1.85 15.77 18.20
CA SER A 165 1.52 17.05 18.84
C SER A 165 2.76 17.92 19.10
N GLY A 166 3.94 17.32 19.24
CA GLY A 166 5.20 18.02 19.47
C GLY A 166 5.77 18.73 18.23
N ASP A 167 6.84 19.49 18.45
CA ASP A 167 7.60 20.18 17.40
C ASP A 167 8.31 19.19 16.46
N GLY A 168 8.52 19.57 15.20
CA GLY A 168 9.20 18.75 14.19
C GLY A 168 8.27 17.85 13.36
N HIS A 169 6.96 17.97 13.54
CA HIS A 169 5.94 17.25 12.78
C HIS A 169 5.04 18.19 11.95
N GLU A 170 5.52 19.39 11.61
CA GLU A 170 4.75 20.39 10.87
C GLU A 170 4.34 19.88 9.48
N GLU A 171 5.22 19.13 8.82
CA GLU A 171 4.97 18.52 7.51
C GLU A 171 3.82 17.50 7.55
N HIS A 172 3.68 16.75 8.65
CA HIS A 172 2.59 15.79 8.80
C HIS A 172 1.22 16.47 8.72
N ARG A 173 1.08 17.67 9.32
CA ARG A 173 -0.17 18.43 9.26
C ARG A 173 -0.48 18.88 7.82
N ILE A 174 0.55 19.22 7.04
CA ILE A 174 0.40 19.54 5.61
C ILE A 174 -0.05 18.29 4.84
N TRP A 175 0.59 17.14 5.06
CA TRP A 175 0.22 15.89 4.38
C TRP A 175 -1.20 15.44 4.73
N SER A 176 -1.60 15.54 5.99
CA SER A 176 -2.95 15.20 6.43
C SER A 176 -4.01 16.10 5.76
N ARG A 177 -3.77 17.40 5.64
CA ARG A 177 -4.67 18.30 4.91
C ARG A 177 -4.74 17.98 3.42
N ASN A 178 -3.59 17.71 2.79
CA ASN A 178 -3.54 17.33 1.39
C ASN A 178 -4.28 16.01 1.13
N ALA A 179 -4.16 15.04 2.05
CA ALA A 179 -4.91 13.79 1.99
C ALA A 179 -6.42 14.03 2.08
N GLY A 180 -6.88 14.88 3.01
CA GLY A 180 -8.29 15.27 3.10
C GLY A 180 -8.80 15.88 1.79
N SER A 181 -8.07 16.85 1.23
CA SER A 181 -8.40 17.46 -0.05
C SER A 181 -8.40 16.46 -1.21
N ALA A 182 -7.46 15.51 -1.25
CA ALA A 182 -7.38 14.50 -2.30
C ALA A 182 -8.54 13.49 -2.22
N LEU A 183 -8.98 13.17 -1.00
CA LEU A 183 -10.12 12.29 -0.74
C LEU A 183 -11.47 13.01 -0.89
N GLY A 184 -11.47 14.35 -1.00
CA GLY A 184 -12.70 15.14 -1.06
C GLY A 184 -13.46 15.18 0.26
N ILE A 185 -12.76 14.99 1.39
CA ILE A 185 -13.30 15.09 2.75
C ILE A 185 -12.80 16.38 3.41
N GLU A 186 -13.50 16.83 4.44
CA GLU A 186 -13.06 17.97 5.24
C GLU A 186 -11.66 17.71 5.82
N PRO A 187 -10.65 18.53 5.47
CA PRO A 187 -9.31 18.39 6.01
C PRO A 187 -9.33 18.55 7.53
N SER A 188 -8.68 17.64 8.25
CA SER A 188 -8.55 17.82 9.70
C SER A 188 -7.74 19.08 10.01
N GLU A 189 -8.29 19.97 10.83
CA GLU A 189 -7.57 21.15 11.33
C GLU A 189 -6.34 20.73 12.15
N VAL A 190 -6.48 19.61 12.89
CA VAL A 190 -5.46 19.07 13.77
C VAL A 190 -5.35 17.56 13.58
N SER A 191 -4.16 17.08 13.23
CA SER A 191 -3.86 15.65 13.12
C SER A 191 -2.64 15.33 13.98
N THR A 192 -2.92 14.98 15.25
CA THR A 192 -1.91 14.75 16.30
C THR A 192 -1.65 13.27 16.58
N HIS A 193 -2.51 12.39 16.06
CA HIS A 193 -2.37 10.94 16.19
C HIS A 193 -1.55 10.39 15.02
N ASP A 194 -0.76 9.37 15.30
CA ASP A 194 -0.02 8.65 14.28
C ASP A 194 -0.69 7.31 13.98
N TYR A 195 -0.80 6.98 12.70
CA TYR A 195 -1.45 5.77 12.19
C TYR A 195 -0.48 4.90 11.39
N ILE A 196 0.80 5.29 11.33
CA ILE A 196 1.82 4.58 10.55
C ILE A 196 2.64 3.72 11.49
N SER A 197 2.72 2.42 11.17
CA SER A 197 3.63 1.48 11.82
C SER A 197 4.18 0.52 10.78
N THR A 198 5.34 -0.05 11.07
CA THR A 198 5.79 -1.27 10.43
C THR A 198 4.87 -2.41 10.86
N LEU A 199 4.59 -3.35 9.95
CA LEU A 199 4.02 -4.62 10.34
C LEU A 199 5.13 -5.42 11.04
N ILE A 200 4.86 -5.83 12.28
CA ILE A 200 5.78 -6.46 13.28
C ILE A 200 6.41 -5.43 14.22
#